data_AF-A0A2A8CUH7-F1
#
_entry.id   AF-A0A2A8CUH7-F1
#
_cell.length_a   1.000
_cell.length_b   1.000
_cell.length_c   1.000
_cell.angle_alpha   90.00
_cell.angle_beta   90.00
_cell.angle_gamma   90.00
#
_symmetry.space_group_name_H-M   'P 1'
#
loop_
_entity.id
_entity.type
_entity.pdbx_description
1 polymer ?
#
loop_
_entity_poly.entity_id
_entity_poly.type
_entity_poly.pdbx_seq_one_letter_code
_entity_poly.pdbx_strand_id
1 'polypeptide(L)'
;MPLADSLPRLRSFSFLLVLTLALIATGCDSGGSAMDDDMDSENEDAVTTLADVVNDIANLSTLGAALEATGQDETLADENTTFTVFAPANAAFDNVDVESLTNNPDLTTRLLNYHVVAGEALTASDLEGRQSVTTVEGQELPIASENGTLTVGGIPVTQADVEADNGVAHVIDGVLVPDSFPQRISYDLAAQSNGGALPNGVDGTVTFWEAGDTQTLVTLSLTDGPTGTTVSHPAHIHNNTASEGGSIAIYLSPIDGTNANSANDGTSARLVDRPFDELATFNGYVNIHESVANLDNVVSQGNIGANATGTFGAGLALLDNPQTTTYPLQANANSGSVAPSGIPGEITFRELTTDLTLATVRLDVDGDGQYEDDATGADVSHPGHIHANSASEGGDIQYYLSPIDGTDPAARSSQIIDLSFGDLTSFDGYVNIHESAANLQEIVSQGNIGANEGTGTSSPDVTVTLTNVGASAWEVANVEGATGVAASGENPTLTLTVGTRYRIENNGGSAHPLGFQNANSDYLLNQGGSGSLEGDSDINYVEDSQGITFTYTQTLADAVATYRCTIHASMEGTVQTGS
;
A
#
# COMPACT_ATOMS: atom_id res chain seq x y z
N MET A 1 -41.03 19.96 20.77
CA MET A 1 -40.36 20.39 22.02
C MET A 1 -39.52 19.23 22.51
N PRO A 2 -38.27 19.47 22.95
CA PRO A 2 -37.14 19.03 22.12
C PRO A 2 -35.97 18.39 22.90
N LEU A 3 -34.91 18.06 22.13
CA LEU A 3 -33.46 17.96 22.45
C LEU A 3 -32.95 16.73 23.21
N ALA A 4 -32.07 15.97 22.54
CA ALA A 4 -30.68 15.78 22.97
C ALA A 4 -29.82 15.27 21.80
N ASP A 5 -28.96 16.15 21.28
CA ASP A 5 -27.81 15.86 20.43
C ASP A 5 -26.71 15.13 21.22
N SER A 6 -25.99 14.22 20.57
CA SER A 6 -24.68 13.74 21.04
C SER A 6 -23.69 13.70 19.88
N LEU A 7 -22.80 14.69 19.83
CA LEU A 7 -21.58 14.71 19.02
C LEU A 7 -20.35 14.37 19.89
N PRO A 8 -19.25 13.85 19.30
CA PRO A 8 -18.08 13.37 20.03
C PRO A 8 -17.09 14.48 20.42
N ARG A 9 -16.24 14.17 21.40
CA ARG A 9 -15.28 15.06 22.04
C ARG A 9 -14.01 15.24 21.19
N LEU A 10 -13.71 16.47 20.76
CA LEU A 10 -12.36 16.89 20.40
C LEU A 10 -11.52 17.18 21.67
N ARG A 11 -10.30 16.65 21.73
CA ARG A 11 -9.28 17.03 22.72
C ARG A 11 -8.34 18.06 22.07
N SER A 12 -8.48 19.31 22.47
CA SER A 12 -7.52 20.39 22.18
C SER A 12 -6.55 20.49 23.36
N PHE A 13 -5.25 20.26 23.13
CA PHE A 13 -4.20 20.61 24.08
C PHE A 13 -3.68 22.00 23.72
N SER A 14 -3.92 22.98 24.59
CA SER A 14 -3.38 24.34 24.49
C SER A 14 -2.42 24.55 25.66
N PHE A 15 -1.12 24.68 25.38
CA PHE A 15 -0.11 25.05 26.37
C PHE A 15 -0.13 26.58 26.56
N LEU A 16 -0.28 27.03 27.81
CA LEU A 16 -0.27 28.45 28.21
C LEU A 16 0.96 28.69 29.08
N LEU A 17 1.93 29.46 28.58
CA LEU A 17 3.13 29.90 29.29
C LEU A 17 2.82 31.19 30.08
N VAL A 18 3.00 31.16 31.40
CA VAL A 18 2.80 32.31 32.30
C VAL A 18 4.15 32.94 32.64
N LEU A 19 4.35 34.19 32.22
CA LEU A 19 5.49 35.05 32.55
C LEU A 19 5.17 35.86 33.83
N THR A 20 5.97 35.71 34.88
CA THR A 20 5.89 36.56 36.10
C THR A 20 7.09 37.48 36.22
N LEU A 21 6.79 38.79 36.19
CA LEU A 21 7.68 39.92 36.40
C LEU A 21 7.74 40.27 37.91
N ALA A 22 8.93 40.44 38.48
CA ALA A 22 9.11 41.00 39.82
C ALA A 22 10.13 42.16 39.80
N LEU A 23 9.65 43.33 40.23
CA LEU A 23 10.34 44.61 40.27
C LEU A 23 10.55 45.01 41.74
N ILE A 24 11.79 45.30 42.17
CA ILE A 24 12.05 46.03 43.43
C ILE A 24 13.23 47.01 43.24
N ALA A 25 12.93 48.30 43.37
CA ALA A 25 13.84 49.42 43.63
C ALA A 25 14.14 49.50 45.15
N THR A 26 15.20 50.06 45.75
CA THR A 26 16.14 51.16 45.45
C THR A 26 17.20 51.15 46.56
N GLY A 27 18.38 51.74 46.34
CA GLY A 27 19.29 52.15 47.42
C GLY A 27 20.51 52.91 46.91
N CYS A 28 20.63 54.18 47.29
CA CYS A 28 21.71 55.10 46.93
C CYS A 28 22.60 55.35 48.16
N ASP A 29 23.93 55.27 48.05
CA ASP A 29 24.87 55.97 48.93
C ASP A 29 26.24 56.13 48.23
N SER A 30 27.10 56.98 48.78
CA SER A 30 27.88 58.00 48.11
C SER A 30 29.40 57.86 48.32
N GLY A 31 30.17 58.29 47.32
CA GLY A 31 31.50 58.89 47.49
C GLY A 31 32.73 58.04 47.17
N GLY A 32 33.63 58.59 46.32
CA GLY A 32 35.05 58.21 46.34
C GLY A 32 35.74 58.09 44.98
N SER A 33 36.18 59.23 44.45
CA SER A 33 37.40 59.50 43.67
C SER A 33 37.92 58.51 42.60
N ALA A 34 38.11 59.10 41.42
CA ALA A 34 38.91 58.63 40.29
C ALA A 34 40.24 57.96 40.67
N MET A 35 40.51 56.84 39.99
CA MET A 35 41.82 56.49 39.44
C MET A 35 41.53 55.86 38.06
N ASP A 36 42.06 56.49 37.02
CA ASP A 36 42.32 55.85 35.73
C ASP A 36 43.14 54.59 36.00
N ASP A 37 42.62 53.44 35.59
CA ASP A 37 43.46 52.34 35.14
C ASP A 37 42.90 51.95 33.78
N ASP A 38 43.63 52.37 32.75
CA ASP A 38 43.52 51.87 31.39
C ASP A 38 43.58 50.35 31.43
N MET A 39 42.41 49.70 31.48
CA MET A 39 42.26 48.32 31.10
C MET A 39 42.34 48.31 29.58
N ASP A 40 43.51 47.95 29.07
CA ASP A 40 43.70 47.46 27.72
C ASP A 40 42.69 46.33 27.51
N SER A 41 41.54 46.69 26.95
CA SER A 41 40.55 45.75 26.44
C SER A 41 41.18 45.16 25.19
N GLU A 42 42.02 44.14 25.39
CA GLU A 42 42.35 43.22 24.31
C GLU A 42 41.01 42.73 23.75
N ASN A 43 40.67 43.27 22.58
CA ASN A 43 39.64 42.72 21.72
C ASN A 43 40.15 41.33 21.33
N GLU A 44 39.85 40.32 22.15
CA GLU A 44 39.81 38.94 21.69
C GLU A 44 38.89 38.98 20.48
N ASP A 45 39.47 38.90 19.28
CA ASP A 45 38.71 38.80 18.05
C ASP A 45 37.74 37.62 18.25
N ALA A 46 36.44 37.91 18.28
CA ALA A 46 35.44 36.89 18.54
C ALA A 46 35.59 35.79 17.50
N VAL A 47 35.86 34.57 17.95
CA VAL A 47 35.98 33.39 17.08
C VAL A 47 34.67 33.25 16.32
N THR A 48 34.75 33.22 14.99
CA THR A 48 33.63 33.05 14.09
C THR A 48 33.67 31.64 13.53
N THR A 49 32.82 30.77 14.06
CA THR A 49 32.74 29.37 13.63
C THR A 49 31.87 29.19 12.39
N LEU A 50 31.90 28.02 11.77
CA LEU A 50 31.00 27.68 10.67
C LEU A 50 29.53 27.67 11.09
N ALA A 51 29.23 27.32 12.35
CA ALA A 51 27.89 27.47 12.89
C ALA A 51 27.45 28.95 12.92
N ASP A 52 28.34 29.87 13.29
CA ASP A 52 28.08 31.32 13.25
C ASP A 52 27.87 31.80 11.81
N VAL A 53 28.72 31.37 10.87
CA VAL A 53 28.59 31.70 9.44
C VAL A 53 27.22 31.29 8.88
N VAL A 54 26.75 30.07 9.17
CA VAL A 54 25.44 29.59 8.71
C VAL A 54 24.31 30.42 9.31
N ASN A 55 24.41 30.80 10.58
CA ASN A 55 23.38 31.58 11.28
C ASN A 55 23.34 33.06 10.87
N ASP A 56 24.49 33.64 10.52
CA ASP A 56 24.59 35.06 10.14
C ASP A 56 24.19 35.34 8.69
N ILE A 57 24.29 34.33 7.81
CA ILE A 57 23.88 34.47 6.41
C ILE A 57 22.39 34.19 6.29
N ALA A 58 21.60 35.25 6.08
CA ALA A 58 20.13 35.15 5.94
C ALA A 58 19.65 34.15 4.85
N ASN A 59 20.48 33.89 3.83
CA ASN A 59 20.20 32.93 2.77
C ASN A 59 20.49 31.46 3.14
N LEU A 60 20.97 31.19 4.34
CA LEU A 60 21.24 29.84 4.87
C LEU A 60 20.32 29.48 6.04
N SER A 61 19.30 30.29 6.33
CA SER A 61 18.41 30.09 7.47
C SER A 61 17.71 28.73 7.49
N THR A 62 17.38 28.16 6.32
CA THR A 62 16.77 26.81 6.25
C THR A 62 17.78 25.73 6.65
N LEU A 63 19.04 25.86 6.23
CA LEU A 63 20.12 24.96 6.65
C LEU A 63 20.39 25.09 8.15
N GLY A 64 20.46 26.32 8.68
CA GLY A 64 20.64 26.58 10.11
C GLY A 64 19.58 25.87 10.96
N ALA A 65 18.30 26.00 10.59
CA ALA A 65 17.21 25.32 11.28
C ALA A 65 17.33 23.78 11.24
N ALA A 66 17.81 23.21 10.12
CA ALA A 66 18.03 21.76 10.01
C ALA A 66 19.22 21.27 10.86
N LEU A 67 20.29 22.06 10.94
CA LEU A 67 21.44 21.77 11.81
C LEU A 67 21.04 21.81 13.29
N GLU A 68 20.31 22.84 13.71
CA GLU A 68 19.76 22.94 15.07
C GLU A 68 18.84 21.76 15.41
N ALA A 69 17.95 21.37 14.48
CA ALA A 69 17.02 20.26 14.68
C ALA A 69 17.72 18.90 14.86
N THR A 70 18.93 18.74 14.31
CA THR A 70 19.74 17.50 14.41
C THR A 70 20.87 17.59 15.43
N GLY A 71 21.10 18.76 16.05
CA GLY A 71 22.22 19.01 16.96
C GLY A 71 23.60 19.07 16.27
N GLN A 72 23.63 19.25 14.95
CA GLN A 72 24.88 19.35 14.19
C GLN A 72 25.49 20.75 14.19
N ASP A 73 24.72 21.75 14.59
CA ASP A 73 25.19 23.10 14.91
C ASP A 73 26.29 23.06 15.98
N GLU A 74 26.15 22.24 17.04
CA GLU A 74 27.18 22.05 18.06
C GLU A 74 28.47 21.44 17.48
N THR A 75 28.35 20.56 16.47
CA THR A 75 29.52 19.95 15.81
C THR A 75 30.27 20.97 14.96
N LEU A 76 29.55 21.80 14.21
CA LEU A 76 30.13 22.85 13.38
C LEU A 76 30.62 24.06 14.21
N ALA A 77 30.26 24.14 15.49
CA ALA A 77 30.79 25.11 16.45
C ALA A 77 32.08 24.65 17.15
N ASP A 78 32.55 23.41 16.96
CA ASP A 78 33.82 22.96 17.56
C ASP A 78 35.01 23.67 16.92
N GLU A 79 35.59 24.61 17.66
CA GLU A 79 36.77 25.38 17.27
C GLU A 79 38.02 24.51 17.05
N ASN A 80 38.06 23.30 17.60
CA ASN A 80 39.23 22.41 17.50
C ASN A 80 39.21 21.51 16.27
N THR A 81 38.10 21.52 15.52
CA THR A 81 37.91 20.69 14.34
C THR A 81 37.76 21.57 13.12
N THR A 82 38.53 21.27 12.07
CA THR A 82 38.44 21.99 10.80
C THR A 82 37.41 21.33 9.88
N PHE A 83 36.53 22.10 9.25
CA PHE A 83 35.54 21.59 8.30
C PHE A 83 35.53 22.34 6.96
N THR A 84 34.98 21.69 5.95
CA THR A 84 34.43 22.35 4.75
C THR A 84 32.94 22.03 4.67
N VAL A 85 32.09 23.05 4.54
CA VAL A 85 30.63 22.88 4.46
C VAL A 85 30.13 23.35 3.08
N PHE A 86 29.47 22.47 2.35
CA PHE A 86 28.73 22.84 1.13
C PHE A 86 27.31 23.22 1.55
N ALA A 87 27.04 24.51 1.72
CA ALA A 87 25.82 25.03 2.35
C ALA A 87 24.72 25.30 1.31
N PRO A 88 23.59 24.56 1.30
CA PRO A 88 22.49 24.86 0.39
C PRO A 88 21.84 26.19 0.73
N ALA A 89 21.67 27.05 -0.28
CA ALA A 89 20.89 28.28 -0.16
C ALA A 89 19.41 27.99 0.15
N ASN A 90 18.67 28.94 0.70
CA ASN A 90 17.25 28.77 1.00
C ASN A 90 16.43 28.30 -0.22
N ALA A 91 16.72 28.85 -1.41
CA ALA A 91 16.05 28.48 -2.66
C ALA A 91 16.34 27.03 -3.10
N ALA A 92 17.44 26.42 -2.64
CA ALA A 92 17.76 25.02 -2.93
C ALA A 92 16.71 24.05 -2.35
N PHE A 93 15.93 24.49 -1.36
CA PHE A 93 14.89 23.70 -0.70
C PHE A 93 13.50 23.91 -1.32
N ASP A 94 13.32 24.80 -2.29
CA ASP A 94 11.99 25.14 -2.85
C ASP A 94 11.27 23.92 -3.44
N ASN A 95 12.02 22.94 -3.95
CA ASN A 95 11.50 21.69 -4.52
C ASN A 95 11.91 20.47 -3.68
N VAL A 96 12.13 20.66 -2.38
CA VAL A 96 12.46 19.59 -1.43
C VAL A 96 11.38 19.55 -0.35
N ASP A 97 10.81 18.37 -0.12
CA ASP A 97 9.92 18.09 0.98
C ASP A 97 10.74 17.95 2.28
N VAL A 98 11.06 19.11 2.86
CA VAL A 98 11.79 19.25 4.11
C VAL A 98 11.08 18.56 5.27
N GLU A 99 9.74 18.54 5.29
CA GLU A 99 8.97 17.88 6.35
C GLU A 99 9.25 16.37 6.35
N SER A 100 9.26 15.74 5.19
CA SER A 100 9.56 14.32 5.10
C SER A 100 10.99 13.95 5.48
N LEU A 101 11.94 14.85 5.23
CA LEU A 101 13.32 14.67 5.68
C LEU A 101 13.38 14.78 7.20
N THR A 102 12.89 15.90 7.76
CA THR A 102 12.96 16.22 9.19
C THR A 102 12.19 15.26 10.09
N ASN A 103 11.12 14.65 9.60
CA ASN A 103 10.40 13.57 10.29
C ASN A 103 11.22 12.27 10.41
N ASN A 104 12.38 12.18 9.74
CA ASN A 104 13.34 11.08 9.81
C ASN A 104 14.72 11.59 10.27
N PRO A 105 14.97 11.72 11.59
CA PRO A 105 16.21 12.31 12.10
C PRO A 105 17.49 11.63 11.63
N ASP A 106 17.49 10.30 11.48
CA ASP A 106 18.64 9.53 10.99
C ASP A 106 18.95 9.86 9.52
N LEU A 107 17.90 9.98 8.69
CA LEU A 107 18.04 10.40 7.29
C LEU A 107 18.51 11.85 7.22
N THR A 108 17.91 12.77 7.98
CA THR A 108 18.33 14.17 8.00
C THR A 108 19.79 14.30 8.41
N THR A 109 20.22 13.57 9.44
CA THR A 109 21.62 13.57 9.91
C THR A 109 22.56 13.07 8.82
N ARG A 110 22.20 11.96 8.15
CA ARG A 110 22.98 11.40 7.04
C ARG A 110 23.10 12.36 5.85
N LEU A 111 21.99 13.01 5.48
CA LEU A 111 21.95 14.01 4.41
C LEU A 111 22.85 15.22 4.73
N LEU A 112 22.75 15.76 5.94
CA LEU A 112 23.57 16.89 6.38
C LEU A 112 25.06 16.53 6.42
N ASN A 113 25.42 15.34 6.91
CA ASN A 113 26.81 14.86 6.89
C ASN A 113 27.39 14.71 5.47
N TYR A 114 26.55 14.51 4.45
CA TYR A 114 27.00 14.45 3.06
C TYR A 114 27.36 15.84 2.49
N HIS A 115 26.93 16.92 3.17
CA HIS A 115 27.33 18.29 2.84
C HIS A 115 28.62 18.72 3.53
N VAL A 116 29.20 17.88 4.41
CA VAL A 116 30.34 18.25 5.26
C VAL A 116 31.55 17.39 4.94
N VAL A 117 32.73 18.01 4.88
CA VAL A 117 34.04 17.36 4.88
C VAL A 117 34.77 17.73 6.17
N ALA A 118 35.29 16.74 6.89
CA ALA A 118 36.02 16.98 8.15
C ALA A 118 37.54 16.88 7.96
N GLY A 119 38.27 17.67 8.74
CA GLY A 119 39.74 17.69 8.81
C GLY A 119 40.44 18.59 7.79
N GLU A 120 39.71 19.23 6.89
CA GLU A 120 40.27 20.07 5.83
C GLU A 120 39.39 21.31 5.58
N ALA A 121 40.03 22.48 5.45
CA ALA A 121 39.42 23.72 5.00
C ALA A 121 39.77 23.92 3.52
N LEU A 122 38.88 23.51 2.63
CA LEU A 122 39.13 23.46 1.19
C LEU A 122 38.61 24.74 0.55
N THR A 123 39.52 25.54 0.00
CA THR A 123 39.13 26.69 -0.82
C THR A 123 38.66 26.23 -2.20
N ALA A 124 38.02 27.12 -2.97
CA ALA A 124 37.67 26.86 -4.36
C ALA A 124 38.88 26.42 -5.18
N SER A 125 40.04 27.04 -4.94
CA SER A 125 41.29 26.67 -5.61
C SER A 125 41.78 25.27 -5.23
N ASP A 126 41.52 24.81 -4.00
CA ASP A 126 41.88 23.46 -3.58
C ASP A 126 40.94 22.42 -4.21
N LEU A 127 39.65 22.77 -4.36
CA LEU A 127 38.63 21.93 -4.97
C LEU A 127 38.83 21.75 -6.48
N GLU A 128 39.17 22.81 -7.22
CA GLU A 128 39.45 22.73 -8.67
C GLU A 128 40.57 21.74 -9.03
N GLY A 129 41.45 21.41 -8.08
CA GLY A 129 42.53 20.43 -8.25
C GLY A 129 42.15 18.98 -7.95
N ARG A 130 40.91 18.70 -7.50
CA ARG A 130 40.46 17.39 -7.02
C ARG A 130 39.43 16.77 -7.97
N GLN A 131 39.37 15.43 -7.96
CA GLN A 131 38.32 14.69 -8.66
C GLN A 131 37.10 14.45 -7.76
N SER A 132 37.34 14.26 -6.46
CA SER A 132 36.31 14.06 -5.44
C SER A 132 36.85 14.46 -4.06
N VAL A 133 35.94 14.55 -3.09
CA VAL A 133 36.25 14.71 -1.66
C VAL A 133 35.43 13.71 -0.85
N THR A 134 36.02 13.13 0.20
CA THR A 134 35.30 12.24 1.11
C THR A 134 34.48 13.06 2.10
N THR A 135 33.18 12.80 2.18
CA THR A 135 32.27 13.49 3.11
C THR A 135 32.28 12.83 4.50
N VAL A 136 31.70 13.49 5.51
CA VAL A 136 31.50 12.92 6.86
C VAL A 136 30.55 11.71 6.79
N GLU A 137 29.61 11.70 5.85
CA GLU A 137 28.75 10.54 5.59
C GLU A 137 29.54 9.31 5.11
N GLY A 138 30.69 9.53 4.46
CA GLY A 138 31.66 8.52 4.06
C GLY A 138 31.72 8.28 2.55
N GLN A 139 30.70 8.69 1.79
CA GLN A 139 30.73 8.65 0.33
C GLN A 139 31.61 9.76 -0.28
N GLU A 140 32.14 9.46 -1.47
CA GLU A 140 32.91 10.41 -2.29
C GLU A 140 31.97 11.38 -3.01
N LEU A 141 32.26 12.67 -2.88
CA LEU A 141 31.51 13.75 -3.52
C LEU A 141 32.27 14.25 -4.74
N PRO A 142 31.73 14.10 -5.97
CA PRO A 142 32.43 14.50 -7.19
C PRO A 142 32.67 16.01 -7.26
N ILE A 143 33.87 16.41 -7.68
CA ILE A 143 34.23 17.80 -7.91
C ILE A 143 34.51 18.01 -9.40
N ALA A 144 33.91 19.03 -9.99
CA ALA A 144 34.11 19.37 -11.39
C ALA A 144 34.10 20.88 -11.62
N SER A 145 34.55 21.30 -12.80
CA SER A 145 34.44 22.68 -13.27
C SER A 145 33.76 22.66 -14.64
N GLU A 146 32.54 23.18 -14.70
CA GLU A 146 31.74 23.24 -15.91
C GLU A 146 31.61 24.69 -16.37
N ASN A 147 32.06 24.99 -17.59
CA ASN A 147 32.02 26.34 -18.16
C ASN A 147 32.68 27.44 -17.29
N GLY A 148 33.63 27.06 -16.44
CA GLY A 148 34.31 27.98 -15.50
C GLY A 148 33.57 28.19 -14.17
N THR A 149 32.52 27.42 -13.91
CA THR A 149 31.82 27.36 -12.63
C THR A 149 32.20 26.08 -11.90
N LEU A 150 32.66 26.20 -10.65
CA LEU A 150 32.90 25.07 -9.77
C LEU A 150 31.57 24.38 -9.43
N THR A 151 31.54 23.06 -9.56
CA THR A 151 30.38 22.23 -9.23
C THR A 151 30.79 21.12 -8.28
N VAL A 152 29.91 20.84 -7.32
CA VAL A 152 30.09 19.82 -6.28
C VAL A 152 28.88 18.89 -6.36
N GLY A 153 29.10 17.60 -6.62
CA GLY A 153 28.02 16.66 -6.92
C GLY A 153 27.16 17.07 -8.13
N GLY A 154 27.74 17.83 -9.07
CA GLY A 154 27.02 18.42 -10.21
C GLY A 154 26.23 19.69 -9.88
N ILE A 155 26.19 20.13 -8.62
CA ILE A 155 25.49 21.34 -8.18
C ILE A 155 26.46 22.53 -8.21
N PRO A 156 26.08 23.68 -8.81
CA PRO A 156 26.95 24.85 -8.90
C PRO A 156 27.17 25.52 -7.55
N VAL A 157 28.43 25.90 -7.29
CA VAL A 157 28.78 26.77 -6.16
C VAL A 157 28.46 28.21 -6.53
N THR A 158 27.55 28.84 -5.80
CA THR A 158 27.07 30.21 -6.03
C THR A 158 27.89 31.25 -5.28
N GLN A 159 28.44 30.90 -4.12
CA GLN A 159 29.38 31.72 -3.37
C GLN A 159 30.43 30.79 -2.74
N ALA A 160 31.66 30.90 -3.20
CA ALA A 160 32.77 30.12 -2.66
C ALA A 160 33.56 30.90 -1.60
N ASP A 161 34.37 30.17 -0.82
CA ASP A 161 35.38 30.72 0.09
C ASP A 161 34.81 31.65 1.18
N VAL A 162 33.69 31.25 1.81
CA VAL A 162 33.20 31.92 3.01
C VAL A 162 34.01 31.42 4.21
N GLU A 163 34.98 32.22 4.65
CA GLU A 163 35.92 31.86 5.71
C GLU A 163 35.29 31.87 7.11
N ALA A 164 35.68 30.90 7.93
CA ALA A 164 35.43 30.80 9.36
C ALA A 164 36.74 30.38 10.07
N ASP A 165 36.87 30.64 11.36
CA ASP A 165 38.08 30.27 12.12
C ASP A 165 38.29 28.75 12.19
N ASN A 166 37.21 27.97 12.12
CA ASN A 166 37.24 26.51 12.10
C ASN A 166 36.93 25.90 10.72
N GLY A 167 37.01 26.66 9.61
CA GLY A 167 36.84 26.08 8.28
C GLY A 167 36.42 27.03 7.16
N VAL A 168 35.82 26.45 6.11
CA VAL A 168 35.31 27.19 4.94
C VAL A 168 33.91 26.70 4.57
N ALA A 169 33.01 27.61 4.26
CA ALA A 169 31.71 27.31 3.65
C ALA A 169 31.66 27.71 2.17
N HIS A 170 30.98 26.88 1.38
CA HIS A 170 30.66 27.13 -0.04
C HIS A 170 29.16 27.06 -0.21
N VAL A 171 28.51 28.17 -0.58
CA VAL A 171 27.07 28.20 -0.83
C VAL A 171 26.75 27.54 -2.17
N ILE A 172 25.81 26.61 -2.20
CA ILE A 172 25.41 25.84 -3.38
C ILE A 172 23.91 26.03 -3.71
N ASP A 173 23.54 25.84 -4.98
CA ASP A 173 22.17 26.05 -5.50
C ASP A 173 21.33 24.76 -5.53
N GLY A 174 21.59 23.83 -4.60
CA GLY A 174 20.90 22.54 -4.55
C GLY A 174 21.26 21.78 -3.27
N VAL A 175 20.48 20.75 -2.95
CA VAL A 175 20.74 19.84 -1.83
C VAL A 175 21.52 18.64 -2.36
N LEU A 176 22.68 18.35 -1.76
CA LEU A 176 23.47 17.16 -2.06
C LEU A 176 22.79 15.93 -1.45
N VAL A 177 22.49 14.94 -2.28
CA VAL A 177 21.82 13.70 -1.86
C VAL A 177 22.80 12.54 -2.06
N PRO A 178 23.12 11.76 -1.01
CA PRO A 178 23.96 10.57 -1.18
C PRO A 178 23.29 9.52 -2.08
N ASP A 179 24.07 8.74 -2.82
CA ASP A 179 23.53 7.68 -3.70
C ASP A 179 22.76 6.60 -2.90
N SER A 180 23.13 6.39 -1.64
CA SER A 180 22.45 5.45 -0.72
C SER A 180 21.22 6.04 -0.01
N PHE A 181 20.85 7.27 -0.34
CA PHE A 181 19.72 7.95 0.27
C PHE A 181 18.44 7.56 -0.47
N PRO A 182 17.44 6.94 0.20
CA PRO A 182 16.19 6.61 -0.46
C PRO A 182 15.59 7.87 -1.07
N GLN A 183 15.26 7.80 -2.36
CA GLN A 183 14.72 8.95 -3.07
C GLN A 183 13.22 8.77 -3.34
N ARG A 184 12.51 9.89 -3.29
CA ARG A 184 11.23 10.01 -3.96
C ARG A 184 11.13 11.33 -4.71
N ILE A 185 10.29 11.35 -5.73
CA ILE A 185 9.86 12.58 -6.40
C ILE A 185 8.34 12.55 -6.59
N SER A 186 7.69 13.64 -6.20
CA SER A 186 6.25 13.82 -6.34
C SER A 186 5.93 14.86 -7.40
N TYR A 187 4.83 14.67 -8.13
CA TYR A 187 4.30 15.63 -9.09
C TYR A 187 2.81 15.83 -8.83
N ASP A 188 2.39 17.09 -8.81
CA ASP A 188 0.99 17.45 -8.66
C ASP A 188 0.22 17.22 -9.96
N LEU A 189 -0.96 16.63 -9.82
CA LEU A 189 -1.91 16.38 -10.88
C LEU A 189 -3.09 17.33 -10.70
N ALA A 190 -3.37 18.14 -11.71
CA ALA A 190 -4.44 19.12 -11.65
C ALA A 190 -5.77 18.49 -12.06
N ALA A 191 -6.83 18.87 -11.34
CA ALA A 191 -8.20 18.52 -11.68
C ALA A 191 -8.56 18.93 -13.13
N GLN A 192 -9.11 17.97 -13.89
CA GLN A 192 -9.52 18.20 -15.27
C GLN A 192 -11.04 18.28 -15.39
N SER A 193 -11.54 19.44 -15.82
CA SER A 193 -12.96 19.60 -16.09
C SER A 193 -13.37 18.83 -17.35
N ASN A 194 -14.46 18.06 -17.25
CA ASN A 194 -14.94 17.18 -18.31
C ASN A 194 -16.48 17.14 -18.33
N GLY A 195 -17.05 16.41 -19.28
CA GLY A 195 -18.50 16.23 -19.42
C GLY A 195 -19.09 15.04 -18.66
N GLY A 196 -18.29 14.34 -17.87
CA GLY A 196 -18.62 13.11 -17.16
C GLY A 196 -19.24 13.32 -15.78
N ALA A 197 -19.26 12.25 -14.99
CA ALA A 197 -19.77 12.17 -13.63
C ALA A 197 -18.91 12.95 -12.61
N LEU A 198 -17.64 13.23 -12.95
CA LEU A 198 -16.75 14.13 -12.20
C LEU A 198 -16.45 15.38 -13.04
N PRO A 199 -17.43 16.28 -13.23
CA PRO A 199 -17.34 17.36 -14.21
C PRO A 199 -16.27 18.41 -13.90
N ASN A 200 -15.85 18.53 -12.63
CA ASN A 200 -14.78 19.43 -12.22
C ASN A 200 -13.41 18.74 -12.12
N GLY A 201 -13.35 17.41 -12.32
CA GLY A 201 -12.17 16.62 -12.01
C GLY A 201 -11.87 16.54 -10.52
N VAL A 202 -10.67 16.07 -10.21
CA VAL A 202 -10.12 15.95 -8.85
C VAL A 202 -8.61 16.16 -8.91
N ASP A 203 -8.08 16.94 -7.97
CA ASP A 203 -6.64 17.12 -7.85
C ASP A 203 -6.01 15.83 -7.30
N GLY A 204 -4.73 15.62 -7.58
CA GLY A 204 -4.04 14.43 -7.11
C GLY A 204 -2.54 14.60 -7.12
N THR A 205 -1.84 13.53 -6.77
CA THR A 205 -0.39 13.48 -6.74
C THR A 205 0.05 12.12 -7.26
N VAL A 206 1.07 12.11 -8.11
CA VAL A 206 1.85 10.91 -8.42
C VAL A 206 3.19 11.00 -7.72
N THR A 207 3.60 9.94 -7.05
CA THR A 207 4.90 9.86 -6.38
C THR A 207 5.66 8.66 -6.89
N PHE A 208 6.90 8.89 -7.30
CA PHE A 208 7.86 7.84 -7.61
C PHE A 208 8.74 7.64 -6.40
N TRP A 209 8.84 6.41 -5.94
CA TRP A 209 9.70 5.98 -4.85
C TRP A 209 10.73 5.03 -5.42
N GLU A 210 12.00 5.32 -5.18
CA GLU A 210 13.07 4.41 -5.55
C GLU A 210 12.86 3.04 -4.90
N ALA A 211 12.88 1.97 -5.70
CA ALA A 211 12.60 0.61 -5.26
C ALA A 211 13.67 -0.39 -5.73
N GLY A 212 14.93 0.01 -5.57
CA GLY A 212 16.13 -0.71 -6.02
C GLY A 212 16.53 -0.35 -7.46
N ASP A 213 17.63 -0.94 -7.93
CA ASP A 213 18.32 -0.52 -9.17
C ASP A 213 17.49 -0.61 -10.45
N THR A 214 16.41 -1.40 -10.46
CA THR A 214 15.64 -1.72 -11.66
C THR A 214 14.15 -1.44 -11.54
N GLN A 215 13.69 -1.03 -10.36
CA GLN A 215 12.27 -0.86 -10.10
C GLN A 215 11.99 0.47 -9.42
N THR A 216 10.80 1.00 -9.70
CA THR A 216 10.25 2.18 -9.06
C THR A 216 8.87 1.83 -8.54
N LEU A 217 8.60 2.09 -7.27
CA LEU A 217 7.25 2.04 -6.75
C LEU A 217 6.57 3.36 -7.12
N VAL A 218 5.48 3.29 -7.86
CA VAL A 218 4.66 4.45 -8.23
C VAL A 218 3.41 4.42 -7.38
N THR A 219 3.15 5.49 -6.64
CA THR A 219 1.89 5.68 -5.92
C THR A 219 1.10 6.82 -6.52
N LEU A 220 -0.21 6.67 -6.56
CA LEU A 220 -1.14 7.74 -6.88
C LEU A 220 -1.97 8.06 -5.65
N SER A 221 -2.35 9.32 -5.49
CA SER A 221 -3.31 9.77 -4.47
C SER A 221 -4.21 10.84 -5.07
N LEU A 222 -5.49 10.84 -4.69
CA LEU A 222 -6.42 11.92 -4.99
C LEU A 222 -6.58 12.82 -3.77
N THR A 223 -6.60 14.13 -3.98
CA THR A 223 -6.83 15.10 -2.91
C THR A 223 -8.23 14.91 -2.35
N ASP A 224 -8.35 14.93 -1.02
CA ASP A 224 -9.56 14.58 -0.25
C ASP A 224 -9.99 13.09 -0.33
N GLY A 225 -9.16 12.25 -0.94
CA GLY A 225 -9.31 10.79 -1.01
C GLY A 225 -10.31 10.32 -2.08
N PRO A 226 -11.20 9.37 -1.76
CA PRO A 226 -12.11 8.77 -2.73
C PRO A 226 -13.08 9.81 -3.31
N THR A 227 -13.32 9.75 -4.62
CA THR A 227 -14.19 10.71 -5.33
C THR A 227 -15.68 10.57 -5.00
N GLY A 228 -16.07 9.54 -4.26
CA GLY A 228 -17.45 9.23 -3.91
C GLY A 228 -18.30 8.77 -5.10
N THR A 229 -17.64 8.34 -6.18
CA THR A 229 -18.29 7.78 -7.36
C THR A 229 -18.58 6.29 -7.17
N THR A 230 -19.28 5.65 -8.10
CA THR A 230 -19.50 4.19 -8.06
C THR A 230 -18.60 3.46 -9.06
N VAL A 231 -17.48 4.08 -9.43
CA VAL A 231 -16.54 3.56 -10.42
C VAL A 231 -15.11 3.65 -9.91
N SER A 232 -14.24 2.86 -10.51
CA SER A 232 -12.79 2.95 -10.33
C SER A 232 -12.21 3.86 -11.41
N HIS A 233 -11.08 4.50 -11.11
CA HIS A 233 -10.40 5.45 -11.99
C HIS A 233 -9.10 4.84 -12.54
N PRO A 234 -9.11 4.33 -13.79
CA PRO A 234 -7.89 3.89 -14.46
C PRO A 234 -6.85 5.01 -14.54
N ALA A 235 -5.58 4.64 -14.47
CA ALA A 235 -4.50 5.61 -14.55
C ALA A 235 -3.36 5.11 -15.44
N HIS A 236 -2.75 6.05 -16.17
CA HIS A 236 -1.70 5.75 -17.15
C HIS A 236 -0.63 6.84 -17.12
N ILE A 237 0.63 6.43 -17.33
CA ILE A 237 1.70 7.33 -17.75
C ILE A 237 1.79 7.25 -19.28
N HIS A 238 1.72 8.40 -19.93
CA HIS A 238 1.83 8.59 -21.37
C HIS A 238 3.18 9.22 -21.74
N ASN A 239 3.59 9.04 -23.00
CA ASN A 239 4.76 9.72 -23.57
C ASN A 239 4.48 11.20 -23.89
N ASN A 240 5.55 12.02 -23.89
CA ASN A 240 5.54 13.46 -24.20
C ASN A 240 4.86 14.32 -23.13
N THR A 241 4.57 15.58 -23.44
CA THR A 241 3.77 16.43 -22.54
C THR A 241 2.28 16.16 -22.72
N ALA A 242 1.48 16.49 -21.70
CA ALA A 242 0.02 16.38 -21.73
C ALA A 242 -0.64 17.14 -22.89
N SER A 243 -0.05 18.28 -23.30
CA SER A 243 -0.58 19.10 -24.39
C SER A 243 -0.25 18.54 -25.79
N GLU A 244 0.86 17.82 -25.91
CA GLU A 244 1.26 17.13 -27.14
C GLU A 244 0.53 15.78 -27.28
N GLY A 245 0.25 15.13 -26.14
CA GLY A 245 -0.30 13.79 -26.07
C GLY A 245 0.70 12.70 -26.44
N GLY A 246 0.32 11.45 -26.20
CA GLY A 246 1.16 10.31 -26.55
C GLY A 246 0.50 8.97 -26.26
N SER A 247 1.10 7.89 -26.76
CA SER A 247 0.70 6.54 -26.40
C SER A 247 0.98 6.27 -24.93
N ILE A 248 0.21 5.36 -24.33
CA ILE A 248 0.45 4.85 -22.99
C ILE A 248 1.84 4.20 -22.97
N ALA A 249 2.68 4.64 -22.04
CA ALA A 249 3.99 4.07 -21.77
C ALA A 249 3.93 3.05 -20.64
N ILE A 250 3.11 3.33 -19.62
CA ILE A 250 3.00 2.52 -18.40
C ILE A 250 1.55 2.57 -17.93
N TYR A 251 0.94 1.40 -17.76
CA TYR A 251 -0.32 1.29 -17.05
C TYR A 251 -0.07 1.47 -15.56
N LEU A 252 -0.99 2.07 -14.82
CA LEU A 252 -0.91 2.18 -13.36
C LEU A 252 -2.09 1.43 -12.73
N SER A 253 -1.97 1.13 -11.45
CA SER A 253 -3.10 0.56 -10.71
C SER A 253 -4.23 1.60 -10.66
N PRO A 254 -5.47 1.24 -11.00
CA PRO A 254 -6.62 2.11 -10.83
C PRO A 254 -6.79 2.57 -9.39
N ILE A 255 -7.33 3.77 -9.24
CA ILE A 255 -7.72 4.30 -7.94
C ILE A 255 -9.18 3.94 -7.67
N ASP A 256 -9.48 3.43 -6.49
CA ASP A 256 -10.86 3.17 -6.10
C ASP A 256 -11.62 4.49 -5.82
N GLY A 257 -12.59 4.83 -6.67
CA GLY A 257 -13.46 5.99 -6.47
C GLY A 257 -14.64 5.73 -5.53
N THR A 258 -14.86 4.47 -5.11
CA THR A 258 -16.10 4.03 -4.45
C THR A 258 -16.08 4.04 -2.94
N ASN A 259 -14.92 3.84 -2.34
CA ASN A 259 -14.85 3.55 -0.93
C ASN A 259 -14.68 4.82 -0.09
N ALA A 260 -15.77 5.33 0.50
CA ALA A 260 -15.74 6.45 1.45
C ALA A 260 -15.22 6.09 2.86
N ASN A 261 -14.90 4.82 3.13
CA ASN A 261 -14.33 4.41 4.41
C ASN A 261 -12.81 4.60 4.39
N SER A 262 -12.26 5.12 5.50
CA SER A 262 -10.87 5.57 5.69
C SER A 262 -9.75 4.55 5.48
N ALA A 263 -10.01 3.39 4.86
CA ALA A 263 -9.05 2.31 4.66
C ALA A 263 -8.32 2.38 3.30
N ASN A 264 -8.94 2.97 2.27
CA ASN A 264 -8.28 3.36 1.01
C ASN A 264 -8.55 4.85 0.77
N ASP A 265 -7.58 5.68 1.10
CA ASP A 265 -7.60 7.15 1.03
C ASP A 265 -7.49 7.70 -0.40
N GLY A 266 -8.15 7.06 -1.38
CA GLY A 266 -8.00 7.42 -2.79
C GLY A 266 -6.58 7.19 -3.30
N THR A 267 -5.88 6.21 -2.74
CA THR A 267 -4.53 5.82 -3.17
C THR A 267 -4.52 4.55 -4.00
N SER A 268 -3.46 4.41 -4.77
CA SER A 268 -3.06 3.14 -5.39
C SER A 268 -1.55 3.07 -5.43
N ALA A 269 -1.03 1.86 -5.60
CA ALA A 269 0.39 1.63 -5.76
C ALA A 269 0.66 0.70 -6.94
N ARG A 270 1.83 0.80 -7.54
CA ARG A 270 2.31 -0.14 -8.55
C ARG A 270 3.83 -0.17 -8.57
N LEU A 271 4.39 -1.37 -8.49
CA LEU A 271 5.80 -1.56 -8.77
C LEU A 271 6.00 -1.63 -10.29
N VAL A 272 6.84 -0.75 -10.81
CA VAL A 272 7.15 -0.64 -12.24
C VAL A 272 8.59 -1.09 -12.45
N ASP A 273 8.81 -1.95 -13.45
CA ASP A 273 10.12 -2.47 -13.83
C ASP A 273 10.94 -1.43 -14.64
N ARG A 274 11.15 -0.26 -14.04
CA ARG A 274 12.02 0.81 -14.52
C ARG A 274 12.78 1.43 -13.35
N PRO A 275 14.08 1.74 -13.53
CA PRO A 275 14.85 2.46 -12.53
C PRO A 275 14.23 3.83 -12.19
N PHE A 276 14.45 4.28 -10.96
CA PHE A 276 13.95 5.58 -10.47
C PHE A 276 14.38 6.73 -11.36
N ASP A 277 15.68 6.83 -11.68
CA ASP A 277 16.24 7.90 -12.51
C ASP A 277 15.61 7.95 -13.91
N GLU A 278 15.26 6.79 -14.47
CA GLU A 278 14.59 6.73 -15.77
C GLU A 278 13.20 7.39 -15.69
N LEU A 279 12.43 7.09 -14.65
CA LEU A 279 11.09 7.67 -14.46
C LEU A 279 11.14 9.13 -14.01
N ALA A 280 12.07 9.48 -13.12
CA ALA A 280 12.29 10.83 -12.64
C ALA A 280 12.74 11.79 -13.76
N THR A 281 13.30 11.27 -14.85
CA THR A 281 13.68 12.06 -16.04
C THR A 281 12.83 11.73 -17.27
N PHE A 282 11.78 10.93 -17.11
CA PHE A 282 10.93 10.51 -18.22
C PHE A 282 10.16 11.72 -18.78
N ASN A 283 10.18 11.91 -20.11
CA ASN A 283 9.34 12.91 -20.75
C ASN A 283 7.92 12.34 -20.91
N GLY A 284 7.08 12.55 -19.89
CA GLY A 284 5.73 11.98 -19.86
C GLY A 284 4.69 12.85 -19.16
N TYR A 285 3.48 12.33 -19.11
CA TYR A 285 2.39 12.88 -18.30
C TYR A 285 1.51 11.76 -17.76
N VAL A 286 0.89 11.99 -16.61
CA VAL A 286 -0.08 11.09 -16.00
C VAL A 286 -1.49 11.53 -16.37
N ASN A 287 -2.33 10.56 -16.72
CA ASN A 287 -3.78 10.71 -16.76
C ASN A 287 -4.41 9.80 -15.71
N ILE A 288 -5.39 10.34 -14.99
CA ILE A 288 -6.38 9.56 -14.23
C ILE A 288 -7.72 9.76 -14.93
N HIS A 289 -8.34 8.66 -15.34
CA HIS A 289 -9.56 8.62 -16.13
C HIS A 289 -10.80 8.44 -15.26
N GLU A 290 -11.94 8.86 -15.78
CA GLU A 290 -13.21 8.75 -15.06
C GLU A 290 -13.59 7.30 -14.77
N SER A 291 -13.50 6.41 -15.76
CA SER A 291 -13.71 4.98 -15.60
C SER A 291 -13.25 4.22 -16.85
N VAL A 292 -13.19 2.89 -16.77
CA VAL A 292 -12.91 2.02 -17.93
C VAL A 292 -13.91 2.25 -19.07
N ALA A 293 -15.19 2.49 -18.75
CA ALA A 293 -16.22 2.79 -19.74
C ALA A 293 -16.11 4.21 -20.36
N ASN A 294 -15.37 5.14 -19.71
CA ASN A 294 -15.26 6.55 -20.11
C ASN A 294 -13.79 7.02 -20.10
N LEU A 295 -12.89 6.27 -20.73
CA LEU A 295 -11.46 6.61 -20.78
C LEU A 295 -11.18 7.97 -21.45
N ASP A 296 -12.05 8.47 -22.32
CA ASP A 296 -11.87 9.79 -22.92
C ASP A 296 -12.05 10.94 -21.91
N ASN A 297 -12.71 10.69 -20.78
CA ASN A 297 -12.90 11.68 -19.72
C ASN A 297 -11.77 11.59 -18.71
N VAL A 298 -10.83 12.52 -18.79
CA VAL A 298 -9.75 12.67 -17.80
C VAL A 298 -10.27 13.48 -16.61
N VAL A 299 -10.02 13.00 -15.40
CA VAL A 299 -10.41 13.65 -14.14
C VAL A 299 -9.23 14.31 -13.42
N SER A 300 -8.01 13.82 -13.65
CA SER A 300 -6.78 14.42 -13.13
C SER A 300 -5.64 14.25 -14.13
N GLN A 301 -4.79 15.25 -14.30
CA GLN A 301 -3.69 15.24 -15.27
C GLN A 301 -2.51 16.09 -14.81
N GLY A 302 -1.29 15.61 -15.07
CA GLY A 302 -0.07 16.38 -14.80
C GLY A 302 1.11 15.86 -15.60
N ASN A 303 1.97 16.78 -16.03
CA ASN A 303 3.28 16.47 -16.61
C ASN A 303 4.21 15.88 -15.54
N ILE A 304 5.17 15.05 -15.94
CA ILE A 304 6.13 14.38 -15.04
C ILE A 304 7.53 14.35 -15.66
N GLY A 305 8.54 14.17 -14.80
CA GLY A 305 9.92 13.96 -15.20
C GLY A 305 10.50 15.15 -15.97
N ALA A 306 11.13 14.91 -17.13
CA ALA A 306 11.90 15.95 -17.84
C ALA A 306 11.07 17.17 -18.31
N ASN A 307 9.75 17.12 -18.25
CA ASN A 307 8.86 18.20 -18.67
C ASN A 307 8.06 18.83 -17.51
N ALA A 308 8.38 18.48 -16.26
CA ALA A 308 7.77 19.03 -15.06
C ALA A 308 8.81 19.26 -13.96
N THR A 309 8.52 20.21 -13.09
CA THR A 309 9.24 20.32 -11.81
C THR A 309 8.54 19.43 -10.80
N GLY A 310 9.26 18.45 -10.25
CA GLY A 310 8.76 17.63 -9.15
C GLY A 310 9.35 18.06 -7.81
N THR A 311 8.72 17.61 -6.73
CA THR A 311 9.17 17.83 -5.36
C THR A 311 9.91 16.58 -4.87
N PHE A 312 11.21 16.72 -4.60
CA PHE A 312 12.04 15.65 -4.06
C PHE A 312 11.82 15.46 -2.57
N GLY A 313 11.96 14.25 -2.04
CA GLY A 313 11.90 14.01 -0.60
C GLY A 313 12.55 12.69 -0.19
N ALA A 314 12.49 12.37 1.10
CA ALA A 314 12.93 11.06 1.60
C ALA A 314 12.09 9.91 1.00
N GLY A 315 12.73 8.99 0.32
CA GLY A 315 12.10 7.75 -0.12
C GLY A 315 11.63 6.89 1.06
N LEU A 316 10.94 5.80 0.75
CA LEU A 316 10.70 4.74 1.73
C LEU A 316 12.05 4.06 2.02
N ALA A 317 12.34 3.78 3.29
CA ALA A 317 13.48 2.95 3.68
C ALA A 317 13.20 1.49 3.31
N LEU A 318 13.15 1.21 2.01
CA LEU A 318 12.83 -0.11 1.50
C LEU A 318 13.94 -1.10 1.83
N LEU A 319 13.56 -2.34 2.08
CA LEU A 319 14.52 -3.39 2.38
C LEU A 319 15.24 -3.85 1.12
N ASP A 320 16.58 -3.98 1.19
CA ASP A 320 17.42 -4.45 0.09
C ASP A 320 17.11 -5.88 -0.37
N ASN A 321 16.57 -6.70 0.53
CA ASN A 321 16.23 -8.10 0.27
C ASN A 321 14.82 -8.40 0.80
N PRO A 322 13.77 -7.88 0.14
CA PRO A 322 12.41 -7.97 0.63
C PRO A 322 11.90 -9.41 0.58
N GLN A 323 11.18 -9.83 1.61
CA GLN A 323 10.47 -11.10 1.57
C GLN A 323 9.29 -11.04 0.58
N THR A 324 8.95 -12.19 -0.02
CA THR A 324 7.80 -12.30 -0.93
C THR A 324 7.11 -13.65 -0.75
N THR A 325 5.78 -13.63 -0.75
CA THR A 325 4.93 -14.84 -0.76
C THR A 325 3.79 -14.64 -1.75
N THR A 326 3.46 -15.68 -2.51
CA THR A 326 2.35 -15.67 -3.48
C THR A 326 1.32 -16.73 -3.11
N TYR A 327 0.05 -16.35 -3.20
CA TYR A 327 -1.12 -17.20 -2.93
C TYR A 327 -1.97 -17.31 -4.19
N PRO A 328 -2.38 -18.52 -4.60
CA PRO A 328 -3.23 -18.70 -5.77
C PRO A 328 -4.67 -18.25 -5.50
N LEU A 329 -5.27 -17.59 -6.48
CA LEU A 329 -6.70 -17.28 -6.53
C LEU A 329 -7.35 -18.16 -7.60
N GLN A 330 -8.39 -18.88 -7.23
CA GLN A 330 -9.10 -19.77 -8.13
C GLN A 330 -10.18 -19.01 -8.88
N ALA A 331 -10.37 -19.37 -10.15
CA ALA A 331 -11.51 -18.91 -10.94
C ALA A 331 -12.82 -19.29 -10.24
N ASN A 332 -13.68 -18.31 -10.01
CA ASN A 332 -14.98 -18.52 -9.38
C ASN A 332 -16.10 -18.33 -10.40
N ALA A 333 -16.76 -19.43 -10.76
CA ALA A 333 -17.88 -19.39 -11.69
C ALA A 333 -19.08 -18.67 -11.06
N ASN A 334 -19.68 -17.77 -11.81
CA ASN A 334 -20.68 -16.83 -11.30
C ASN A 334 -21.82 -16.61 -12.32
N SER A 335 -22.83 -15.84 -11.93
CA SER A 335 -23.98 -15.52 -12.79
C SER A 335 -23.84 -14.18 -13.50
N GLY A 336 -22.66 -13.54 -13.37
CA GLY A 336 -22.29 -12.30 -14.00
C GLY A 336 -22.24 -12.39 -15.52
N SER A 337 -22.27 -11.23 -16.15
CA SER A 337 -22.18 -11.08 -17.61
C SER A 337 -20.74 -11.03 -18.12
N VAL A 338 -19.82 -10.63 -17.25
CA VAL A 338 -18.39 -10.52 -17.48
C VAL A 338 -17.71 -11.71 -16.79
N ALA A 339 -16.91 -12.47 -17.53
CA ALA A 339 -16.19 -13.66 -17.04
C ALA A 339 -17.05 -14.62 -16.18
N PRO A 340 -18.16 -15.17 -16.71
CA PRO A 340 -19.04 -16.08 -15.97
C PRO A 340 -18.36 -17.39 -15.52
N SER A 341 -17.25 -17.77 -16.16
CA SER A 341 -16.42 -18.91 -15.75
C SER A 341 -15.42 -18.57 -14.64
N GLY A 342 -15.39 -17.33 -14.18
CA GLY A 342 -14.34 -16.80 -13.32
C GLY A 342 -13.03 -16.54 -14.09
N ILE A 343 -12.07 -15.95 -13.40
CA ILE A 343 -10.72 -15.69 -13.89
C ILE A 343 -9.75 -16.18 -12.81
N PRO A 344 -8.86 -17.14 -13.09
CA PRO A 344 -7.82 -17.52 -12.14
C PRO A 344 -6.87 -16.35 -11.91
N GLY A 345 -6.16 -16.37 -10.80
CA GLY A 345 -5.35 -15.24 -10.38
C GLY A 345 -4.31 -15.64 -9.35
N GLU A 346 -3.55 -14.66 -8.91
CA GLU A 346 -2.71 -14.77 -7.74
C GLU A 346 -2.66 -13.45 -7.00
N ILE A 347 -2.37 -13.52 -5.70
CA ILE A 347 -2.00 -12.36 -4.89
C ILE A 347 -0.59 -12.58 -4.34
N THR A 348 0.28 -11.60 -4.57
CA THR A 348 1.65 -11.58 -4.07
C THR A 348 1.78 -10.51 -2.99
N PHE A 349 2.28 -10.91 -1.83
CA PHE A 349 2.76 -10.01 -0.80
C PHE A 349 4.25 -9.82 -0.95
N ARG A 350 4.69 -8.56 -0.99
CA ARG A 350 6.11 -8.18 -0.99
C ARG A 350 6.34 -7.20 0.15
N GLU A 351 7.28 -7.53 1.01
CA GLU A 351 7.73 -6.64 2.07
C GLU A 351 8.31 -5.36 1.46
N LEU A 352 7.89 -4.19 1.96
CA LEU A 352 8.45 -2.90 1.56
C LEU A 352 9.38 -2.39 2.66
N THR A 353 8.82 -2.20 3.85
CA THR A 353 9.54 -1.78 5.06
C THR A 353 9.22 -2.75 6.19
N THR A 354 9.71 -2.48 7.41
CA THR A 354 9.35 -3.24 8.60
C THR A 354 7.85 -3.25 8.90
N ASP A 355 7.13 -2.23 8.44
CA ASP A 355 5.73 -1.98 8.81
C ASP A 355 4.80 -1.90 7.58
N LEU A 356 5.34 -1.96 6.36
CA LEU A 356 4.56 -1.84 5.12
C LEU A 356 4.74 -3.07 4.23
N THR A 357 3.63 -3.57 3.70
CA THR A 357 3.61 -4.68 2.73
C THR A 357 2.85 -4.27 1.47
N LEU A 358 3.45 -4.50 0.31
CA LEU A 358 2.78 -4.35 -0.99
C LEU A 358 2.00 -5.62 -1.31
N ALA A 359 0.68 -5.50 -1.44
CA ALA A 359 -0.17 -6.54 -2.00
C ALA A 359 -0.40 -6.28 -3.48
N THR A 360 -0.07 -7.26 -4.33
CA THR A 360 -0.29 -7.19 -5.78
C THR A 360 -1.17 -8.34 -6.23
N VAL A 361 -2.31 -8.05 -6.86
CA VAL A 361 -3.16 -9.06 -7.48
C VAL A 361 -2.92 -9.07 -8.98
N ARG A 362 -2.83 -10.26 -9.57
CA ARG A 362 -2.81 -10.48 -11.02
C ARG A 362 -3.87 -11.49 -11.40
N LEU A 363 -4.47 -11.30 -12.57
CA LEU A 363 -5.41 -12.27 -13.16
C LEU A 363 -4.76 -12.94 -14.37
N ASP A 364 -4.94 -14.25 -14.47
CA ASP A 364 -4.56 -15.10 -15.60
C ASP A 364 -5.79 -15.26 -16.49
N VAL A 365 -5.89 -14.43 -17.52
CA VAL A 365 -7.11 -14.29 -18.33
C VAL A 365 -7.32 -15.47 -19.28
N ASP A 366 -6.25 -16.09 -19.75
CA ASP A 366 -6.30 -17.21 -20.70
C ASP A 366 -6.19 -18.59 -20.03
N GLY A 367 -5.83 -18.63 -18.74
CA GLY A 367 -5.76 -19.82 -17.91
C GLY A 367 -4.56 -20.70 -18.22
N ASP A 368 -3.51 -20.14 -18.84
CA ASP A 368 -2.33 -20.88 -19.25
C ASP A 368 -1.26 -20.99 -18.14
N GLY A 369 -1.52 -20.37 -16.98
CA GLY A 369 -0.62 -20.29 -15.84
C GLY A 369 0.50 -19.27 -16.00
N GLN A 370 0.48 -18.45 -17.05
CA GLN A 370 1.30 -17.26 -17.24
C GLN A 370 0.47 -16.03 -16.92
N TYR A 371 0.92 -15.23 -15.96
CA TYR A 371 0.27 -13.97 -15.60
C TYR A 371 0.80 -12.82 -16.48
N GLU A 372 0.83 -13.02 -17.81
CA GLU A 372 1.35 -12.05 -18.79
C GLU A 372 0.27 -11.53 -19.77
N ASP A 373 0.38 -10.23 -20.05
CA ASP A 373 -0.04 -9.46 -21.25
C ASP A 373 -1.46 -9.54 -21.85
N ASP A 374 -2.40 -10.31 -21.28
CA ASP A 374 -3.82 -10.20 -21.66
C ASP A 374 -4.70 -9.37 -20.70
N ALA A 375 -5.34 -8.34 -21.26
CA ALA A 375 -6.40 -7.62 -20.58
C ALA A 375 -7.62 -8.52 -20.40
N THR A 376 -8.39 -8.34 -19.31
CA THR A 376 -9.65 -9.10 -19.13
C THR A 376 -10.67 -8.81 -20.23
N GLY A 377 -10.46 -7.72 -20.98
CA GLY A 377 -11.30 -7.27 -22.08
C GLY A 377 -12.64 -6.72 -21.60
N ALA A 378 -12.78 -6.51 -20.29
CA ALA A 378 -13.98 -5.98 -19.68
C ALA A 378 -13.99 -4.46 -19.77
N ASP A 379 -15.13 -3.87 -20.16
CA ASP A 379 -15.34 -2.42 -20.13
C ASP A 379 -15.60 -1.88 -18.70
N VAL A 380 -15.14 -2.61 -17.68
CA VAL A 380 -15.32 -2.36 -16.25
C VAL A 380 -14.04 -2.71 -15.49
N SER A 381 -13.83 -2.10 -14.33
CA SER A 381 -12.79 -2.53 -13.39
C SER A 381 -13.31 -3.62 -12.47
N HIS A 382 -12.43 -4.50 -12.00
CA HIS A 382 -12.69 -5.56 -11.03
C HIS A 382 -12.23 -5.14 -9.63
N PRO A 383 -13.13 -4.74 -8.71
CA PRO A 383 -12.76 -4.41 -7.33
C PRO A 383 -12.27 -5.64 -6.57
N GLY A 384 -11.37 -5.45 -5.61
CA GLY A 384 -10.83 -6.54 -4.81
C GLY A 384 -10.70 -6.18 -3.33
N HIS A 385 -10.85 -7.16 -2.46
CA HIS A 385 -10.76 -6.98 -1.00
C HIS A 385 -10.12 -8.19 -0.32
N ILE A 386 -9.42 -7.94 0.79
CA ILE A 386 -8.99 -8.96 1.76
C ILE A 386 -9.99 -8.97 2.92
N HIS A 387 -10.50 -10.16 3.23
CA HIS A 387 -11.42 -10.45 4.32
C HIS A 387 -10.73 -11.26 5.42
N ALA A 388 -11.29 -11.24 6.62
CA ALA A 388 -10.89 -12.14 7.71
C ALA A 388 -11.46 -13.57 7.54
N ASN A 389 -10.82 -14.53 8.21
CA ASN A 389 -11.12 -15.97 8.20
C ASN A 389 -10.87 -16.63 6.84
N SER A 390 -11.31 -17.87 6.65
CA SER A 390 -11.31 -18.53 5.34
C SER A 390 -12.47 -18.06 4.45
N ALA A 391 -12.30 -18.22 3.14
CA ALA A 391 -13.35 -17.98 2.15
C ALA A 391 -14.63 -18.79 2.43
N SER A 392 -14.48 -20.00 2.97
CA SER A 392 -15.61 -20.86 3.36
C SER A 392 -16.35 -20.38 4.60
N GLU A 393 -15.66 -19.75 5.54
CA GLU A 393 -16.29 -19.20 6.75
C GLU A 393 -16.90 -17.81 6.49
N GLY A 394 -16.34 -17.08 5.53
CA GLY A 394 -16.65 -15.69 5.30
C GLY A 394 -16.11 -14.80 6.42
N GLY A 395 -16.23 -13.49 6.24
CA GLY A 395 -15.73 -12.53 7.21
C GLY A 395 -15.81 -11.09 6.72
N ASP A 396 -15.60 -10.16 7.65
CA ASP A 396 -15.59 -8.73 7.36
C ASP A 396 -14.36 -8.36 6.52
N ILE A 397 -14.53 -7.38 5.63
CA ILE A 397 -13.43 -6.79 4.87
C ILE A 397 -12.46 -6.13 5.85
N GLN A 398 -11.19 -6.51 5.78
CA GLN A 398 -10.11 -5.88 6.54
C GLN A 398 -9.36 -4.85 5.69
N TYR A 399 -9.09 -5.19 4.42
CA TYR A 399 -8.34 -4.32 3.52
C TYR A 399 -9.02 -4.26 2.17
N TYR A 400 -9.05 -3.06 1.62
CA TYR A 400 -9.52 -2.83 0.26
C TYR A 400 -8.29 -2.83 -0.65
N LEU A 401 -8.39 -3.49 -1.80
CA LEU A 401 -7.33 -3.47 -2.81
C LEU A 401 -7.70 -2.45 -3.89
N SER A 402 -6.68 -1.92 -4.56
CA SER A 402 -6.92 -1.18 -5.79
C SER A 402 -7.72 -2.05 -6.77
N PRO A 403 -8.65 -1.50 -7.56
CA PRO A 403 -9.36 -2.29 -8.55
C PRO A 403 -8.42 -2.70 -9.68
N ILE A 404 -8.72 -3.79 -10.37
CA ILE A 404 -8.00 -4.20 -11.58
C ILE A 404 -8.68 -3.54 -12.78
N ASP A 405 -7.93 -2.86 -13.63
CA ASP A 405 -8.46 -2.32 -14.89
C ASP A 405 -8.71 -3.48 -15.86
N GLY A 406 -9.95 -3.64 -16.32
CA GLY A 406 -10.29 -4.66 -17.31
C GLY A 406 -9.64 -4.44 -18.67
N THR A 407 -9.07 -3.26 -18.91
CA THR A 407 -8.33 -2.89 -20.12
C THR A 407 -6.80 -2.84 -19.93
N ASP A 408 -6.27 -2.97 -18.71
CA ASP A 408 -4.81 -3.11 -18.50
C ASP A 408 -4.38 -4.46 -19.09
N PRO A 409 -3.44 -4.48 -20.05
CA PRO A 409 -2.97 -5.71 -20.65
C PRO A 409 -2.41 -6.71 -19.63
N ALA A 410 -1.99 -6.32 -18.43
CA ALA A 410 -1.55 -7.32 -17.45
C ALA A 410 -2.48 -7.44 -16.25
N ALA A 411 -3.74 -7.02 -16.40
CA ALA A 411 -4.85 -7.22 -15.46
C ALA A 411 -4.42 -7.29 -13.99
N ARG A 412 -3.79 -6.21 -13.51
CA ARG A 412 -3.17 -6.15 -12.18
C ARG A 412 -3.70 -5.02 -11.32
N SER A 413 -3.63 -5.25 -10.02
CA SER A 413 -3.89 -4.31 -8.96
C SER A 413 -2.73 -4.33 -7.99
N SER A 414 -2.40 -3.19 -7.38
CA SER A 414 -1.57 -3.21 -6.19
C SER A 414 -1.98 -2.16 -5.17
N GLN A 415 -1.79 -2.50 -3.89
CA GLN A 415 -2.08 -1.63 -2.76
C GLN A 415 -1.04 -1.83 -1.66
N ILE A 416 -0.67 -0.72 -0.99
CA ILE A 416 0.19 -0.77 0.19
C ILE A 416 -0.71 -1.00 1.41
N ILE A 417 -0.37 -2.01 2.20
CA ILE A 417 -1.05 -2.35 3.45
C ILE A 417 -0.11 -1.95 4.60
N ASP A 418 -0.65 -1.18 5.54
CA ASP A 418 0.05 -0.74 6.78
C ASP A 418 0.11 -1.87 7.81
N LEU A 419 0.80 -2.95 7.41
CA LEU A 419 1.16 -4.09 8.23
C LEU A 419 2.54 -4.61 7.83
N SER A 420 3.27 -5.11 8.82
CA SER A 420 4.48 -5.88 8.60
C SER A 420 4.20 -7.12 7.74
N PHE A 421 5.20 -7.56 6.97
CA PHE A 421 5.08 -8.76 6.13
C PHE A 421 4.75 -10.01 6.96
N GLY A 422 5.35 -10.13 8.15
CA GLY A 422 5.08 -11.24 9.06
C GLY A 422 3.65 -11.26 9.58
N ASP A 423 3.08 -10.11 9.92
CA ASP A 423 1.70 -10.01 10.39
C ASP A 423 0.72 -10.33 9.26
N LEU A 424 0.94 -9.78 8.06
CA LEU A 424 0.05 -10.03 6.93
C LEU A 424 0.11 -11.48 6.41
N THR A 425 1.29 -12.12 6.44
CA THR A 425 1.41 -13.54 6.05
C THR A 425 0.96 -14.52 7.15
N SER A 426 0.82 -14.05 8.39
CA SER A 426 0.22 -14.82 9.50
C SER A 426 -1.28 -14.52 9.66
N PHE A 427 -1.82 -13.61 8.86
CA PHE A 427 -3.23 -13.24 8.89
C PHE A 427 -4.10 -14.40 8.41
N ASP A 428 -5.16 -14.71 9.15
CA ASP A 428 -6.19 -15.66 8.73
C ASP A 428 -7.19 -14.92 7.85
N GLY A 429 -7.05 -15.07 6.53
CA GLY A 429 -7.80 -14.26 5.58
C GLY A 429 -8.07 -14.91 4.24
N TYR A 430 -8.87 -14.24 3.42
CA TYR A 430 -9.09 -14.62 2.03
C TYR A 430 -9.33 -13.39 1.15
N VAL A 431 -9.10 -13.55 -0.13
CA VAL A 431 -9.25 -12.51 -1.15
C VAL A 431 -10.46 -12.80 -2.01
N ASN A 432 -11.24 -11.75 -2.30
CA ASN A 432 -12.27 -11.74 -3.32
C ASN A 432 -11.93 -10.71 -4.39
N ILE A 433 -12.06 -11.10 -5.65
CA ILE A 433 -12.08 -10.20 -6.81
C ILE A 433 -13.47 -10.28 -7.45
N HIS A 434 -14.11 -9.13 -7.63
CA HIS A 434 -15.50 -9.02 -8.05
C HIS A 434 -15.60 -8.68 -9.54
N GLU A 435 -16.74 -9.03 -10.15
CA GLU A 435 -17.02 -8.76 -11.57
C GLU A 435 -16.91 -7.27 -11.89
N SER A 436 -17.56 -6.42 -11.09
CA SER A 436 -17.47 -4.97 -11.22
C SER A 436 -17.97 -4.25 -9.96
N ALA A 437 -17.70 -2.95 -9.87
CA ALA A 437 -18.29 -2.10 -8.83
C ALA A 437 -19.83 -2.09 -8.83
N ALA A 438 -20.47 -2.37 -9.98
CA ALA A 438 -21.93 -2.47 -10.09
C ALA A 438 -22.48 -3.85 -9.68
N ASN A 439 -21.65 -4.90 -9.74
CA ASN A 439 -22.00 -6.29 -9.46
C ASN A 439 -21.05 -6.93 -8.44
N LEU A 440 -20.93 -6.32 -7.25
CA LEU A 440 -20.04 -6.83 -6.18
C LEU A 440 -20.46 -8.21 -5.64
N GLN A 441 -21.67 -8.67 -5.92
CA GLN A 441 -22.11 -10.02 -5.54
C GLN A 441 -21.51 -11.12 -6.43
N GLU A 442 -21.05 -10.78 -7.64
CA GLU A 442 -20.47 -11.74 -8.58
C GLU A 442 -18.95 -11.76 -8.37
N ILE A 443 -18.43 -12.87 -7.86
CA ILE A 443 -17.00 -13.06 -7.61
C ILE A 443 -16.39 -13.76 -8.82
N VAL A 444 -15.33 -13.18 -9.40
CA VAL A 444 -14.62 -13.76 -10.54
C VAL A 444 -13.38 -14.55 -10.11
N SER A 445 -12.76 -14.17 -8.98
CA SER A 445 -11.57 -14.86 -8.45
C SER A 445 -11.59 -14.87 -6.93
N GLN A 446 -11.18 -15.98 -6.29
CA GLN A 446 -11.18 -16.12 -4.83
C GLN A 446 -10.07 -17.07 -4.34
N GLY A 447 -9.45 -16.75 -3.19
CA GLY A 447 -8.47 -17.64 -2.57
C GLY A 447 -8.14 -17.28 -1.13
N ASN A 448 -7.85 -18.30 -0.30
CA ASN A 448 -7.35 -18.13 1.07
C ASN A 448 -5.89 -17.65 1.07
N ILE A 449 -5.51 -16.89 2.09
CA ILE A 449 -4.19 -16.28 2.24
C ILE A 449 -3.68 -16.41 3.69
N GLY A 450 -2.37 -16.36 3.84
CA GLY A 450 -1.74 -16.35 5.16
C GLY A 450 -1.92 -17.65 5.94
N ALA A 451 -2.40 -17.58 7.18
CA ALA A 451 -2.42 -18.72 8.11
C ALA A 451 -3.35 -19.86 7.71
N ASN A 452 -4.33 -19.60 6.84
CA ASN A 452 -5.32 -20.56 6.37
C ASN A 452 -5.10 -20.93 4.89
N GLU A 453 -3.95 -20.59 4.32
CA GLU A 453 -3.56 -21.03 2.97
C GLU A 453 -3.71 -22.55 2.85
N GLY A 454 -4.29 -23.00 1.73
CA GLY A 454 -4.59 -24.41 1.50
C GLY A 454 -5.80 -24.99 2.26
N THR A 455 -6.46 -24.23 3.15
CA THR A 455 -7.61 -24.73 3.95
C THR A 455 -8.98 -24.59 3.27
N GLY A 456 -9.09 -24.10 2.03
CA GLY A 456 -10.35 -24.18 1.30
C GLY A 456 -10.50 -23.28 0.07
N THR A 457 -10.49 -23.92 -1.11
CA THR A 457 -11.19 -23.48 -2.34
C THR A 457 -11.72 -24.68 -3.15
N SER A 458 -11.96 -25.86 -2.53
CA SER A 458 -12.51 -26.97 -3.32
C SER A 458 -14.01 -26.77 -3.55
N SER A 459 -14.35 -26.46 -4.80
CA SER A 459 -15.62 -26.86 -5.42
C SER A 459 -15.97 -28.30 -4.99
N PRO A 460 -17.25 -28.64 -4.75
CA PRO A 460 -17.59 -30.02 -4.43
C PRO A 460 -17.11 -30.96 -5.54
N ASP A 461 -16.35 -31.98 -5.18
CA ASP A 461 -15.92 -33.03 -6.12
C ASP A 461 -17.14 -33.76 -6.68
N VAL A 462 -18.21 -33.87 -5.88
CA VAL A 462 -19.45 -34.57 -6.22
C VAL A 462 -20.66 -33.79 -5.76
N THR A 463 -21.62 -33.58 -6.66
CA THR A 463 -22.93 -33.00 -6.31
C THR A 463 -24.02 -34.06 -6.42
N VAL A 464 -24.83 -34.22 -5.37
CA VAL A 464 -25.98 -35.12 -5.32
C VAL A 464 -27.24 -34.29 -5.13
N THR A 465 -28.15 -34.34 -6.09
CA THR A 465 -29.43 -33.64 -6.02
C THR A 465 -30.51 -34.58 -5.50
N LEU A 466 -31.04 -34.30 -4.31
CA LEU A 466 -32.15 -35.01 -3.68
C LEU A 466 -33.46 -34.25 -3.90
N THR A 467 -34.47 -34.96 -4.42
CA THR A 467 -35.84 -34.45 -4.58
C THR A 467 -36.79 -35.25 -3.69
N ASN A 468 -37.78 -34.58 -3.11
CA ASN A 468 -38.74 -35.21 -2.23
C ASN A 468 -39.92 -35.82 -3.00
N VAL A 469 -40.26 -37.06 -2.67
CA VAL A 469 -41.51 -37.70 -3.07
C VAL A 469 -42.50 -37.49 -1.94
N GLY A 470 -43.15 -36.32 -1.96
CA GLY A 470 -44.04 -35.88 -0.89
C GLY A 470 -43.33 -35.85 0.47
N ALA A 471 -43.98 -36.41 1.49
CA ALA A 471 -43.42 -36.54 2.86
C ALA A 471 -42.93 -37.97 3.17
N SER A 472 -42.87 -38.85 2.17
CA SER A 472 -42.57 -40.28 2.37
C SER A 472 -41.13 -40.65 2.05
N ALA A 473 -40.49 -40.04 1.05
CA ALA A 473 -39.14 -40.43 0.65
C ALA A 473 -38.33 -39.31 -0.03
N TRP A 474 -37.01 -39.50 -0.06
CA TRP A 474 -36.08 -38.84 -0.97
C TRP A 474 -35.81 -39.70 -2.20
N GLU A 475 -35.67 -39.08 -3.37
CA GLU A 475 -35.13 -39.70 -4.57
C GLU A 475 -33.94 -38.89 -5.08
N VAL A 476 -32.89 -39.57 -5.51
CA VAL A 476 -31.73 -38.93 -6.14
C VAL A 476 -32.09 -38.59 -7.58
N ALA A 477 -32.24 -37.30 -7.87
CA ALA A 477 -32.56 -36.77 -9.18
C ALA A 477 -31.34 -36.72 -10.10
N ASN A 478 -30.17 -36.41 -9.54
CA ASN A 478 -28.91 -36.29 -10.29
C ASN A 478 -27.71 -36.57 -9.39
N VAL A 479 -26.63 -37.08 -10.00
CA VAL A 479 -25.29 -37.17 -9.39
C VAL A 479 -24.28 -36.69 -10.41
N GLU A 480 -23.52 -35.67 -10.06
CA GLU A 480 -22.45 -35.10 -10.88
C GLU A 480 -21.10 -35.32 -10.19
N GLY A 481 -20.05 -35.53 -10.97
CA GLY A 481 -18.67 -35.69 -10.45
C GLY A 481 -18.25 -37.12 -10.11
N ALA A 482 -19.18 -38.03 -9.80
CA ALA A 482 -18.86 -39.44 -9.55
C ALA A 482 -19.97 -40.42 -9.94
N THR A 483 -19.59 -41.68 -10.21
CA THR A 483 -20.53 -42.78 -10.45
C THR A 483 -20.65 -43.68 -9.23
N GLY A 484 -21.84 -44.26 -9.00
CA GLY A 484 -22.05 -45.25 -7.94
C GLY A 484 -22.29 -44.66 -6.54
N VAL A 485 -22.46 -43.33 -6.44
CA VAL A 485 -22.73 -42.61 -5.18
C VAL A 485 -24.11 -42.96 -4.62
N ALA A 486 -25.09 -43.19 -5.48
CA ALA A 486 -26.43 -43.61 -5.06
C ALA A 486 -27.13 -44.44 -6.14
N ALA A 487 -27.97 -45.37 -5.72
CA ALA A 487 -28.85 -46.14 -6.62
C ALA A 487 -30.18 -45.40 -6.86
N SER A 488 -30.88 -45.76 -7.95
CA SER A 488 -32.25 -45.28 -8.20
C SER A 488 -33.26 -45.90 -7.24
N GLY A 489 -34.19 -45.11 -6.73
CA GLY A 489 -35.30 -45.56 -5.87
C GLY A 489 -35.54 -44.61 -4.70
N GLU A 490 -36.56 -44.91 -3.89
CA GLU A 490 -36.91 -44.16 -2.68
C GLU A 490 -35.91 -44.44 -1.55
N ASN A 491 -35.46 -43.37 -0.88
CA ASN A 491 -34.50 -43.36 0.22
C ASN A 491 -33.27 -44.26 -0.03
N PRO A 492 -32.54 -44.06 -1.14
CA PRO A 492 -31.45 -44.94 -1.52
C PRO A 492 -30.29 -44.90 -0.52
N THR A 493 -29.44 -45.93 -0.51
CA THR A 493 -28.16 -45.86 0.21
C THR A 493 -27.24 -44.86 -0.51
N LEU A 494 -26.64 -43.93 0.25
CA LEU A 494 -25.55 -43.09 -0.23
C LEU A 494 -24.21 -43.78 0.05
N THR A 495 -23.42 -44.02 -0.98
CA THR A 495 -22.07 -44.59 -0.90
C THR A 495 -21.06 -43.45 -1.09
N LEU A 496 -20.45 -42.99 0.01
CA LEU A 496 -19.56 -41.83 0.05
C LEU A 496 -18.10 -42.27 0.24
N THR A 497 -17.18 -41.65 -0.48
CA THR A 497 -15.73 -41.95 -0.42
C THR A 497 -15.01 -40.99 0.52
N VAL A 498 -14.16 -41.53 1.42
CA VAL A 498 -13.41 -40.72 2.39
C VAL A 498 -12.47 -39.75 1.67
N GLY A 499 -12.47 -38.50 2.13
CA GLY A 499 -11.66 -37.42 1.56
C GLY A 499 -12.31 -36.69 0.38
N THR A 500 -13.49 -37.12 -0.08
CA THR A 500 -14.24 -36.45 -1.14
C THR A 500 -15.16 -35.37 -0.57
N ARG A 501 -15.23 -34.21 -1.24
CA ARG A 501 -16.14 -33.12 -0.90
C ARG A 501 -17.46 -33.28 -1.64
N TYR A 502 -18.56 -33.40 -0.88
CA TYR A 502 -19.90 -33.57 -1.41
C TYR A 502 -20.72 -32.30 -1.24
N ARG A 503 -21.51 -31.96 -2.25
CA ARG A 503 -22.67 -31.07 -2.12
C ARG A 503 -23.95 -31.90 -2.23
N ILE A 504 -24.81 -31.81 -1.23
CA ILE A 504 -26.14 -32.42 -1.26
C ILE A 504 -27.16 -31.29 -1.46
N GLU A 505 -27.65 -31.16 -2.70
CA GLU A 505 -28.74 -30.24 -3.01
C GLU A 505 -30.06 -30.86 -2.58
N ASN A 506 -30.80 -30.12 -1.77
CA ASN A 506 -32.08 -30.50 -1.24
C ASN A 506 -33.20 -29.69 -1.90
N ASN A 507 -33.79 -30.24 -2.96
CA ASN A 507 -34.92 -29.61 -3.66
C ASN A 507 -36.23 -29.59 -2.84
N GLY A 508 -36.29 -30.31 -1.71
CA GLY A 508 -37.40 -30.22 -0.76
C GLY A 508 -37.36 -28.97 0.12
N GLY A 509 -36.22 -28.26 0.13
CA GLY A 509 -36.01 -27.01 0.85
C GLY A 509 -36.32 -27.10 2.35
N SER A 510 -36.72 -25.96 2.94
CA SER A 510 -37.01 -25.85 4.38
C SER A 510 -38.19 -26.71 4.86
N ALA A 511 -39.05 -27.18 3.95
CA ALA A 511 -40.14 -28.10 4.27
C ALA A 511 -39.63 -29.52 4.58
N HIS A 512 -38.43 -29.86 4.11
CA HIS A 512 -37.83 -31.16 4.28
C HIS A 512 -36.32 -31.03 4.58
N PRO A 513 -35.90 -30.53 5.75
CA PRO A 513 -34.48 -30.33 6.04
C PRO A 513 -33.75 -31.67 6.15
N LEU A 514 -32.53 -31.74 5.63
CA LEU A 514 -31.70 -32.96 5.61
C LEU A 514 -30.77 -33.03 6.83
N GLY A 515 -30.67 -34.19 7.48
CA GLY A 515 -29.69 -34.41 8.55
C GLY A 515 -29.02 -35.78 8.45
N PHE A 516 -27.71 -35.83 8.67
CA PHE A 516 -26.91 -37.04 8.80
C PHE A 516 -26.80 -37.44 10.27
N GLN A 517 -27.06 -38.70 10.58
CA GLN A 517 -27.13 -39.21 11.94
C GLN A 517 -26.17 -40.36 12.21
N ASN A 518 -25.73 -40.47 13.46
CA ASN A 518 -25.04 -41.64 13.96
C ASN A 518 -26.02 -42.79 14.28
N ALA A 519 -25.50 -43.95 14.71
CA ALA A 519 -26.31 -45.12 15.07
C ALA A 519 -27.27 -44.91 16.28
N ASN A 520 -27.06 -43.86 17.07
CA ASN A 520 -27.92 -43.48 18.20
C ASN A 520 -28.97 -42.41 17.82
N SER A 521 -29.05 -42.06 16.54
CA SER A 521 -29.92 -40.99 16.01
C SER A 521 -29.55 -39.57 16.46
N ASP A 522 -28.32 -39.35 16.92
CA ASP A 522 -27.79 -37.99 17.13
C ASP A 522 -27.35 -37.40 15.79
N TYR A 523 -27.61 -36.11 15.57
CA TYR A 523 -27.20 -35.43 14.34
C TYR A 523 -25.71 -35.10 14.33
N LEU A 524 -25.04 -35.53 13.27
CA LEU A 524 -23.65 -35.20 12.97
C LEU A 524 -23.57 -33.94 12.11
N LEU A 525 -24.40 -33.87 11.07
CA LEU A 525 -24.64 -32.71 10.20
C LEU A 525 -26.17 -32.52 10.07
N ASN A 526 -26.66 -31.29 10.08
CA ASN A 526 -28.08 -31.00 10.30
C ASN A 526 -28.51 -29.68 9.66
N GLN A 527 -29.07 -29.79 8.45
CA GLN A 527 -29.59 -28.64 7.71
C GLN A 527 -30.68 -27.91 8.49
N GLY A 528 -30.50 -26.62 8.70
CA GLY A 528 -31.39 -25.74 9.45
C GLY A 528 -31.39 -25.99 10.96
N GLY A 529 -30.45 -26.80 11.44
CA GLY A 529 -30.32 -27.24 12.82
C GLY A 529 -28.89 -27.14 13.34
N SER A 530 -28.51 -28.09 14.19
CA SER A 530 -27.13 -28.21 14.67
C SER A 530 -26.73 -29.67 14.75
N GLY A 531 -25.50 -29.95 14.33
CA GLY A 531 -24.86 -31.26 14.31
C GLY A 531 -23.53 -31.23 15.06
N SER A 532 -23.11 -32.37 15.62
CA SER A 532 -21.91 -32.43 16.45
C SER A 532 -20.59 -32.26 15.70
N LEU A 533 -20.63 -32.35 14.37
CA LEU A 533 -19.45 -32.34 13.49
C LEU A 533 -19.38 -31.13 12.55
N GLU A 534 -20.35 -30.21 12.62
CA GLU A 534 -20.41 -29.04 11.74
C GLU A 534 -19.31 -28.01 12.04
N GLY A 535 -18.81 -27.97 13.28
CA GLY A 535 -17.68 -27.12 13.68
C GLY A 535 -16.30 -27.78 13.50
N ASP A 536 -16.23 -28.97 12.90
CA ASP A 536 -14.97 -29.63 12.58
C ASP A 536 -14.42 -29.06 11.27
N SER A 537 -13.25 -28.42 11.34
CA SER A 537 -12.59 -27.78 10.19
C SER A 537 -12.27 -28.75 9.06
N ASP A 538 -12.02 -30.04 9.35
CA ASP A 538 -11.73 -31.04 8.33
C ASP A 538 -12.99 -31.44 7.55
N ILE A 539 -14.16 -31.35 8.20
CA ILE A 539 -15.46 -31.62 7.60
C ILE A 539 -15.93 -30.43 6.78
N ASN A 540 -15.57 -29.21 7.19
CA ASN A 540 -15.83 -27.98 6.43
C ASN A 540 -17.30 -27.95 5.92
N TYR A 541 -18.22 -27.98 6.89
CA TYR A 541 -19.66 -27.96 6.65
C TYR A 541 -20.13 -26.56 6.27
N VAL A 542 -20.81 -26.44 5.15
CA VAL A 542 -21.43 -25.21 4.65
C VAL A 542 -22.90 -25.49 4.35
N GLU A 543 -23.78 -24.58 4.74
CA GLU A 543 -25.21 -24.66 4.45
C GLU A 543 -25.67 -23.41 3.69
N ASP A 544 -26.40 -23.62 2.60
CA ASP A 544 -27.03 -22.55 1.81
C ASP A 544 -28.53 -22.82 1.61
N SER A 545 -29.21 -21.94 0.87
CA SER A 545 -30.65 -22.08 0.60
C SER A 545 -31.04 -23.32 -0.22
N GLN A 546 -30.07 -23.94 -0.89
CA GLN A 546 -30.25 -25.09 -1.78
C GLN A 546 -29.85 -26.40 -1.11
N GLY A 547 -29.01 -26.41 -0.07
CA GLY A 547 -28.49 -27.66 0.49
C GLY A 547 -27.34 -27.50 1.48
N ILE A 548 -26.56 -28.57 1.61
CA ILE A 548 -25.35 -28.62 2.45
C ILE A 548 -24.15 -29.07 1.62
N THR A 549 -22.97 -28.60 1.99
CA THR A 549 -21.68 -29.02 1.43
C THR A 549 -20.77 -29.45 2.56
N PHE A 550 -20.09 -30.59 2.43
CA PHE A 550 -19.17 -31.08 3.45
C PHE A 550 -18.13 -32.03 2.84
N THR A 551 -16.99 -32.15 3.49
CA THR A 551 -15.97 -33.16 3.22
C THR A 551 -16.30 -34.43 3.98
N TYR A 552 -16.39 -35.57 3.29
CA TYR A 552 -16.62 -36.85 3.94
C TYR A 552 -15.32 -37.37 4.58
N THR A 553 -15.02 -36.91 5.79
CA THR A 553 -13.79 -37.28 6.51
C THR A 553 -13.87 -38.69 7.10
N GLN A 554 -12.72 -39.22 7.54
CA GLN A 554 -12.69 -40.49 8.27
C GLN A 554 -13.50 -40.41 9.57
N THR A 555 -13.44 -39.27 10.28
CA THR A 555 -14.24 -39.02 11.49
C THR A 555 -15.74 -39.13 11.22
N LEU A 556 -16.22 -38.53 10.12
CA LEU A 556 -17.63 -38.63 9.72
C LEU A 556 -17.97 -40.06 9.27
N ALA A 557 -17.09 -40.70 8.51
CA ALA A 557 -17.27 -42.08 8.05
C ALA A 557 -17.40 -43.10 9.19
N ASP A 558 -16.61 -42.93 10.25
CA ASP A 558 -16.65 -43.79 11.43
C ASP A 558 -17.93 -43.61 12.26
N ALA A 559 -18.57 -42.44 12.17
CA ALA A 559 -19.71 -42.07 13.01
C ALA A 559 -21.07 -42.20 12.31
N VAL A 560 -21.14 -41.91 11.00
CA VAL A 560 -22.41 -41.78 10.28
C VAL A 560 -23.05 -43.14 9.98
N ALA A 561 -24.37 -43.20 10.08
CA ALA A 561 -25.15 -44.41 9.80
C ALA A 561 -26.29 -44.15 8.79
N THR A 562 -27.03 -43.05 8.97
CA THR A 562 -28.20 -42.72 8.16
C THR A 562 -28.24 -41.25 7.79
N TYR A 563 -29.01 -40.92 6.74
CA TYR A 563 -29.45 -39.56 6.46
C TYR A 563 -30.98 -39.53 6.47
N ARG A 564 -31.57 -38.43 6.92
CA ARG A 564 -33.03 -38.33 7.05
C ARG A 564 -33.56 -36.92 6.93
N CYS A 565 -34.85 -36.80 6.66
CA CYS A 565 -35.57 -35.55 6.91
C CYS A 565 -35.74 -35.35 8.42
N THR A 566 -35.41 -34.15 8.92
CA THR A 566 -35.50 -33.82 10.36
C THR A 566 -36.94 -33.71 10.86
N ILE A 567 -37.90 -33.52 9.97
CA ILE A 567 -39.33 -33.34 10.27
C ILE A 567 -40.14 -34.62 9.93
N HIS A 568 -39.76 -35.35 8.89
CA HIS A 568 -40.49 -36.51 8.39
C HIS A 568 -39.70 -37.81 8.58
N ALA A 569 -40.02 -38.56 9.62
CA ALA A 569 -39.28 -39.76 10.00
C ALA A 569 -39.28 -40.88 8.94
N SER A 570 -40.23 -40.88 8.00
CA SER A 570 -40.29 -41.84 6.89
C SER A 570 -39.27 -41.58 5.79
N MET A 571 -38.74 -40.35 5.70
CA MET A 571 -37.74 -39.97 4.70
C MET A 571 -36.34 -40.25 5.26
N GLU A 572 -35.95 -41.52 5.32
CA GLU A 572 -34.68 -41.96 5.90
C GLU A 572 -34.00 -42.99 4.98
N GLY A 573 -32.74 -42.72 4.64
CA GLY A 573 -31.86 -43.63 3.91
C GLY A 573 -30.57 -43.92 4.68
N THR A 574 -29.78 -44.85 4.17
CA THR A 574 -28.52 -45.29 4.82
C THR A 574 -27.31 -44.63 4.18
N VAL A 575 -26.23 -44.49 4.95
CA VAL A 575 -24.92 -44.01 4.44
C VAL A 575 -23.91 -45.13 4.61
N GLN A 576 -23.09 -45.36 3.59
CA GLN A 576 -22.02 -46.35 3.61
C GLN A 576 -20.75 -45.74 3.02
N THR A 577 -19.60 -46.20 3.50
CA THR A 577 -18.30 -45.76 2.98
C THR A 577 -17.91 -46.59 1.76
N GLY A 578 -17.67 -45.92 0.64
CA GLY A 578 -17.12 -46.50 -0.59
C GLY A 578 -15.65 -46.86 -0.43
N SER A 579 -15.18 -47.83 -1.23
CA SER A 579 -13.80 -48.34 -1.23
C SER A 579 -12.85 -47.50 -2.08
#